data_AF-A0A7C2R9D2-F1
#
_entry.id   AF-A0A7C2R9D2-F1
#
_cell.length_a   1.000
_cell.length_b   1.000
_cell.length_c   1.000
_cell.angle_alpha   90.00
_cell.angle_beta   90.00
_cell.angle_gamma   90.00
#
_symmetry.space_group_name_H-M   'P 1'
#
loop_
_entity.id
_entity.type
_entity.pdbx_description
1 polymer ?
#
loop_
_entity_poly.entity_id
_entity_poly.type
_entity_poly.pdbx_seq_one_letter_code
_entity_poly.pdbx_strand_id
1 'polypeptide(L)'
;MTGFLVKYRVAVIILFYLFQFTWLDTKSSLLALEEMGLLAWLSLTFLLCFWFTLLFDMIRTPINNKTFWLFSMLIFPWLAPAVYLFQRKKLNPLQTSAFSKKRN
;
A
#
# COMPACT_ATOMS: atom_id res chain seq x y z
N MET A 1 -4.50 13.43 -4.11
CA MET A 1 -4.59 11.94 -4.15
C MET A 1 -4.29 11.29 -2.80
N THR A 2 -3.18 11.62 -2.16
CA THR A 2 -2.73 11.02 -0.89
C THR A 2 -3.67 11.19 0.31
N GLY A 3 -4.32 12.36 0.43
CA GLY A 3 -5.30 12.61 1.50
C GLY A 3 -6.56 11.72 1.43
N PHE A 4 -6.98 11.31 0.23
CA PHE A 4 -8.14 10.44 0.02
C PHE A 4 -7.85 9.00 0.49
N LEU A 5 -6.67 8.49 0.16
CA LEU A 5 -6.15 7.19 0.60
C LEU A 5 -6.10 7.10 2.14
N VAL A 6 -5.70 8.18 2.81
CA VAL A 6 -5.66 8.20 4.29
C VAL A 6 -7.06 8.32 4.90
N LYS A 7 -7.97 9.08 4.27
CA LYS A 7 -9.35 9.27 4.75
C LYS A 7 -10.16 7.97 4.66
N TYR A 8 -10.08 7.27 3.53
CA TYR A 8 -10.81 6.03 3.27
C TYR A 8 -9.95 4.77 3.41
N ARG A 9 -8.87 4.85 4.18
CA ARG A 9 -7.87 3.77 4.35
C ARG A 9 -8.47 2.39 4.60
N VAL A 10 -9.53 2.30 5.40
CA VAL A 10 -10.18 1.04 5.74
C VAL A 10 -10.90 0.47 4.51
N ALA A 11 -11.70 1.28 3.82
CA ALA A 11 -12.41 0.87 2.61
C ALA A 11 -11.43 0.47 1.49
N VAL A 12 -10.33 1.21 1.34
CA VAL A 12 -9.29 0.91 0.35
C VAL A 12 -8.58 -0.42 0.67
N ILE A 13 -8.28 -0.69 1.94
CA ILE A 13 -7.67 -1.95 2.36
C ILE A 13 -8.63 -3.13 2.19
N ILE A 14 -9.91 -2.96 2.53
CA ILE A 14 -10.94 -3.98 2.29
C ILE A 14 -11.01 -4.30 0.79
N LEU A 15 -11.07 -3.26 -0.06
CA LEU A 15 -11.09 -3.43 -1.51
C LEU A 15 -9.84 -4.14 -2.02
N PHE A 16 -8.66 -3.77 -1.52
CA PHE A 16 -7.40 -4.43 -1.84
C PHE A 16 -7.44 -5.92 -1.49
N TYR A 17 -7.90 -6.29 -0.28
CA TYR A 17 -8.00 -7.70 0.11
C TYR A 17 -9.06 -8.47 -0.68
N LEU A 18 -10.16 -7.84 -1.10
CA LEU A 18 -11.15 -8.46 -1.97
C LEU A 18 -10.53 -8.83 -3.33
N PHE A 19 -9.83 -7.89 -3.96
CA PHE A 19 -9.14 -8.15 -5.24
C PHE A 19 -7.99 -9.15 -5.10
N GLN A 20 -7.31 -9.14 -3.96
CA GLN A 20 -6.29 -10.13 -3.66
C GLN A 20 -6.89 -11.53 -3.48
N PHE A 21 -8.03 -11.63 -2.80
CA PHE A 21 -8.72 -12.89 -2.59
C PHE A 21 -9.26 -13.44 -3.92
N THR A 22 -9.89 -12.62 -4.76
CA THR A 22 -10.33 -13.07 -6.10
C THR A 22 -9.18 -13.55 -6.96
N TRP A 23 -8.00 -12.91 -6.88
CA TRP A 23 -6.81 -13.37 -7.58
C TRP A 23 -6.30 -14.74 -7.09
N LEU A 24 -6.34 -14.99 -5.77
CA LEU A 24 -5.95 -16.28 -5.19
C LEU A 24 -6.96 -17.38 -5.53
N ASP A 25 -8.26 -17.05 -5.51
CA ASP A 25 -9.36 -17.97 -5.77
C ASP A 25 -9.39 -18.44 -7.22
N THR A 26 -9.04 -17.57 -8.18
CA THR A 26 -8.95 -17.94 -9.59
C THR A 26 -7.84 -18.94 -9.91
N LYS A 27 -7.01 -19.35 -8.93
CA LYS A 27 -5.84 -20.25 -9.08
C LYS A 27 -4.93 -19.89 -10.26
N SER A 28 -4.98 -18.62 -10.64
CA SER A 28 -4.32 -18.08 -11.83
C SER A 28 -2.84 -17.95 -11.54
N SER A 29 -2.03 -18.75 -12.24
CA SER A 29 -0.58 -18.67 -12.14
C SER A 29 -0.06 -17.62 -13.12
N LEU A 30 0.90 -16.80 -12.71
CA LEU A 30 1.61 -15.86 -13.60
C LEU A 30 2.23 -16.56 -14.83
N LEU A 31 2.52 -17.86 -14.73
CA LEU A 31 3.04 -18.68 -15.83
C LEU A 31 1.96 -19.12 -16.84
N ALA A 32 0.69 -19.16 -16.42
CA ALA A 32 -0.46 -19.48 -17.26
C ALA A 32 -1.23 -18.20 -17.62
N LEU A 33 -0.50 -17.15 -18.00
CA LEU A 33 -1.07 -15.83 -18.29
C LEU A 33 -2.06 -15.85 -19.47
N GLU A 34 -1.85 -16.77 -20.42
CA GLU A 34 -2.68 -16.94 -21.62
C GLU A 34 -4.05 -17.57 -21.30
N GLU A 35 -4.13 -18.38 -20.25
CA GLU A 35 -5.38 -19.01 -19.79
C GLU A 35 -6.10 -18.20 -18.70
N MET A 36 -5.59 -17.00 -18.37
CA MET A 36 -6.23 -16.17 -17.36
C MET A 36 -7.58 -15.63 -17.82
N GLY A 37 -8.63 -15.99 -17.07
CA GLY A 37 -9.92 -15.35 -17.22
C GLY A 37 -9.85 -13.84 -16.98
N LEU A 38 -10.73 -13.09 -17.64
CA LEU A 38 -10.81 -11.62 -17.55
C LEU A 38 -10.85 -11.09 -16.11
N LEU A 39 -11.50 -11.81 -15.20
CA LEU A 39 -11.61 -11.44 -13.78
C LEU A 39 -10.25 -11.49 -13.06
N ALA A 40 -9.43 -12.51 -13.36
CA ALA A 40 -8.08 -12.62 -12.82
C ALA A 40 -7.20 -11.48 -13.35
N TRP A 41 -7.28 -11.21 -14.66
CA TRP A 41 -6.51 -10.14 -15.30
C TRP A 41 -6.85 -8.76 -14.74
N LEU A 42 -8.13 -8.48 -14.52
CA LEU A 42 -8.60 -7.24 -13.91
C LEU A 42 -8.14 -7.12 -12.45
N SER A 43 -8.18 -8.21 -11.70
CA SER A 43 -7.68 -8.26 -10.31
C SER A 43 -6.18 -7.99 -10.24
N LEU A 44 -5.37 -8.64 -11.08
CA LEU A 44 -3.92 -8.42 -11.16
C LEU A 44 -3.57 -6.99 -11.55
N THR A 45 -4.26 -6.44 -12.56
CA THR A 45 -4.04 -5.06 -13.00
C THR A 45 -4.34 -4.08 -11.87
N PHE A 46 -5.44 -4.28 -11.15
CA PHE A 46 -5.81 -3.45 -10.00
C PHE A 46 -4.75 -3.54 -8.88
N LEU A 47 -4.31 -4.76 -8.52
CA LEU A 47 -3.29 -4.98 -7.49
C LEU A 47 -1.96 -4.31 -7.86
N LEU A 48 -1.52 -4.42 -9.11
CA LEU A 48 -0.33 -3.75 -9.62
C LEU A 48 -0.46 -2.23 -9.57
N CYS A 49 -1.55 -1.66 -10.09
CA CYS A 49 -1.79 -0.22 -10.04
C CYS A 49 -1.83 0.30 -8.60
N PHE A 50 -2.42 -0.45 -7.69
CA PHE A 50 -2.44 -0.11 -6.27
C PHE A 50 -1.03 -0.07 -5.68
N TRP A 51 -0.23 -1.08 -6.00
CA TRP A 51 1.18 -1.16 -5.63
C TRP A 51 2.01 0.01 -6.15
N PHE A 52 1.90 0.33 -7.44
CA PHE A 52 2.58 1.48 -8.04
C PHE A 52 2.14 2.79 -7.38
N THR A 53 0.86 2.93 -7.06
CA THR A 53 0.35 4.12 -6.36
C THR A 53 1.02 4.30 -5.00
N LEU A 54 1.20 3.21 -4.23
CA LEU A 54 1.89 3.26 -2.95
C LEU A 54 3.39 3.51 -3.09
N LEU A 55 4.06 2.88 -4.07
CA LEU A 55 5.47 3.15 -4.35
C LEU A 55 5.68 4.64 -4.71
N PHE A 56 4.84 5.17 -5.58
CA PHE A 56 4.90 6.57 -5.99
C PHE A 56 4.68 7.52 -4.80
N ASP A 57 3.75 7.16 -3.92
CA ASP A 57 3.49 7.86 -2.67
C ASP A 57 4.72 7.88 -1.74
N MET A 58 5.45 6.77 -1.65
CA MET A 58 6.70 6.66 -0.89
C MET A 58 7.86 7.46 -1.49
N ILE A 59 7.95 7.49 -2.81
CA ILE A 59 8.98 8.28 -3.52
C ILE A 59 8.75 9.76 -3.24
N ARG A 60 7.51 10.23 -3.42
CA ARG A 60 7.14 11.66 -3.27
C ARG A 60 7.14 12.15 -1.83
N THR A 61 6.88 11.29 -0.85
CA THR A 61 6.80 11.69 0.57
C THR A 61 8.16 11.46 1.25
N PRO A 62 8.70 12.38 2.07
CA PRO A 62 9.88 12.12 2.89
C PRO A 62 9.49 11.28 4.12
N ILE A 63 9.35 9.97 3.92
CA ILE A 63 8.98 9.01 4.96
C ILE A 63 10.25 8.52 5.65
N ASN A 64 10.23 8.42 6.99
CA ASN A 64 11.33 7.80 7.72
C ASN A 64 11.42 6.30 7.37
N ASN A 65 12.63 5.77 7.17
CA ASN A 65 12.90 4.37 6.82
C ASN A 65 12.29 3.87 5.49
N LYS A 66 12.40 4.65 4.39
CA LYS A 66 11.91 4.24 3.05
C LYS A 66 12.36 2.84 2.63
N THR A 67 13.64 2.53 2.87
CA THR A 67 14.25 1.25 2.53
C THR A 67 13.57 0.08 3.24
N PHE A 68 13.22 0.25 4.52
CA PHE A 68 12.48 -0.76 5.29
C PHE A 68 11.10 -1.04 4.69
N TRP A 69 10.40 0.01 4.25
CA TRP A 69 9.08 -0.14 3.63
C TRP A 69 9.14 -0.85 2.28
N LEU A 70 10.14 -0.51 1.45
CA LEU A 70 10.41 -1.20 0.19
C LEU A 70 10.74 -2.68 0.40
N PHE A 71 11.60 -3.00 1.36
CA PHE A 71 11.90 -4.40 1.71
C PHE A 71 10.68 -5.14 2.27
N SER A 72 9.90 -4.48 3.14
CA SER A 72 8.68 -5.08 3.69
C SER A 72 7.66 -5.37 2.60
N MET A 73 7.56 -4.51 1.60
CA MET A 73 6.74 -4.75 0.41
C MET A 73 7.20 -5.99 -0.36
N LEU A 74 8.50 -6.18 -0.55
CA LEU A 74 9.03 -7.35 -1.24
C LEU A 74 8.77 -8.66 -0.47
N ILE A 75 8.97 -8.65 0.85
CA ILE A 75 8.87 -9.86 1.70
C ILE A 75 7.40 -10.19 2.02
N PHE A 76 6.59 -9.18 2.32
CA PHE A 76 5.19 -9.32 2.71
C PHE A 76 4.27 -8.49 1.82
N PRO A 77 4.13 -8.85 0.54
CA PRO A 77 3.44 -8.01 -0.43
C PRO A 77 1.93 -7.85 -0.17
N TRP A 78 1.36 -8.78 0.60
CA TRP A 78 -0.04 -8.81 1.02
C TRP A 78 -0.32 -8.00 2.29
N LEU A 79 0.70 -7.76 3.12
CA LEU A 79 0.56 -7.11 4.43
C LEU A 79 1.12 -5.69 4.42
N ALA A 80 2.25 -5.49 3.74
CA ALA A 80 2.95 -4.21 3.70
C ALA A 80 2.07 -3.05 3.19
N PRO A 81 1.22 -3.21 2.16
CA PRO A 81 0.32 -2.13 1.73
C PRO A 81 -0.64 -1.66 2.82
N ALA A 82 -1.23 -2.60 3.57
CA ALA A 82 -2.14 -2.30 4.66
C ALA A 82 -1.40 -1.62 5.82
N VAL A 83 -0.30 -2.22 6.26
CA VAL A 83 0.52 -1.71 7.37
C VAL A 83 1.08 -0.32 7.04
N TYR A 84 1.49 -0.09 5.79
CA TYR A 84 1.94 1.21 5.30
C TYR A 84 0.87 2.29 5.41
N LEU A 85 -0.35 2.02 4.92
CA LEU A 85 -1.49 2.95 5.01
C LEU A 85 -1.84 3.31 6.45
N PHE A 86 -1.73 2.35 7.38
CA PHE A 86 -1.96 2.59 8.81
C PHE A 86 -0.82 3.39 9.46
N GLN A 87 0.44 3.03 9.19
CA GLN A 87 1.60 3.71 9.78
C GLN A 87 1.86 5.08 9.17
N ARG A 88 1.35 5.37 7.98
CA ARG A 88 1.48 6.67 7.32
C ARG A 88 1.07 7.86 8.19
N LYS A 89 0.09 7.71 9.08
CA LYS A 89 -0.28 8.78 10.04
C LYS A 89 0.81 9.06 11.09
N LYS A 90 1.61 8.06 11.46
CA LYS A 90 2.72 8.17 12.42
C LYS A 90 4.06 8.54 11.76
N LEU A 91 4.18 8.31 10.45
CA LEU A 91 5.39 8.56 9.67
C LEU A 91 5.44 9.94 9.01
N ASN A 92 4.31 10.66 8.97
CA ASN A 92 4.40 12.10 8.79
C ASN A 92 5.36 12.60 9.88
N PRO A 93 6.41 13.35 9.51
CA PRO A 93 7.31 13.89 10.51
C PRO A 93 6.45 14.52 11.58
N LEU A 94 6.81 14.26 12.83
CA LEU A 94 6.23 14.86 14.03
C LEU A 94 6.37 16.39 13.94
N GLN A 95 5.66 17.00 13.00
CA GLN A 95 5.38 18.41 12.92
C GLN A 95 4.36 18.61 14.01
N THR A 96 4.80 19.28 15.08
CA THR A 96 4.03 19.81 16.22
C THR A 96 4.54 19.25 17.56
N SER A 97 5.68 19.82 17.99
CA SER A 97 5.73 20.65 19.19
C SER A 97 5.38 20.03 20.56
N ALA A 98 6.16 19.04 21.00
CA ALA A 98 6.25 18.77 22.45
C ALA A 98 7.56 19.29 23.08
N PHE A 99 8.62 19.50 22.29
CA PHE A 99 9.97 19.77 22.83
C PHE A 99 10.52 21.18 22.60
N SER A 100 9.82 22.05 21.86
CA SER A 100 10.26 23.44 21.58
C SER A 100 9.51 24.50 22.39
N LYS A 101 8.97 24.14 23.56
CA LYS A 101 8.34 25.08 24.51
C LYS A 101 8.92 24.91 25.92
N LYS A 102 10.25 24.85 26.03
CA LYS A 102 10.93 24.98 27.32
C LYS A 102 12.35 25.55 27.13
N ARG A 103 12.42 26.77 26.64
CA ARG A 103 13.60 27.64 26.75
C ARG A 103 13.15 29.10 26.68
N ASN A 104 12.43 29.50 27.72
CA ASN A 104 12.47 30.88 28.22
C ASN A 104 13.33 30.84 29.47
#